data_AF-A0A2V9BYD5-F1
#
_entry.id   AF-A0A2V9BYD5-F1
#
_cell.length_a   1.000
_cell.length_b   1.000
_cell.length_c   1.000
_cell.angle_alpha   90.00
_cell.angle_beta   90.00
_cell.angle_gamma   90.00
#
_symmetry.space_group_name_H-M   'P 1'
#
loop_
_entity.id
_entity.type
_entity.pdbx_description
1 polymer ?
#
loop_
_entity_poly.entity_id
_entity_poly.type
_entity_poly.pdbx_seq_one_letter_code
_entity_poly.pdbx_strand_id
1 'polypeptide(L)'
;MPSQAKAYIALVIGAGTLLSLLAAGSWSSVNLRPFAIYLGLAALASALKVRIPGMEGTISPNFVFLLLGIVALQFSQVAVISLAAALVQSLWASAKRPRLLQVAFSAAALVLSSALANKFAHLVLAGSSTDSAVVCVILAGSIYFPVNSGLVSMVIGLAEGRPLKQVCLRCYQWAFPYFMGGIAFAGLVSGAYAPSMLWKGALVLLPATVLAYLYFANLNARVASAAMPVSVSQEEEYAEVRS
;
A
#
# COMPACT_ATOMS: atom_id res chain seq x y z
N MET A 1 -4.52 3.95 24.98
CA MET A 1 -4.03 2.77 24.23
C MET A 1 -3.75 1.66 25.22
N PRO A 2 -4.38 0.48 25.06
CA PRO A 2 -4.16 -0.68 25.93
C PRO A 2 -2.71 -1.18 25.85
N SER A 3 -2.22 -1.80 26.93
CA SER A 3 -0.82 -2.23 27.07
C SER A 3 -0.38 -3.19 25.95
N GLN A 4 -1.27 -4.12 25.56
CA GLN A 4 -1.01 -5.07 24.49
C GLN A 4 -0.80 -4.40 23.12
N ALA A 5 -1.56 -3.35 22.80
CA ALA A 5 -1.36 -2.59 21.56
C ALA A 5 0.01 -1.92 21.52
N LYS A 6 0.49 -1.37 22.65
CA LYS A 6 1.81 -0.75 22.75
C LYS A 6 2.93 -1.76 22.58
N ALA A 7 2.84 -2.92 23.24
CA ALA A 7 3.81 -4.00 23.10
C ALA A 7 3.89 -4.53 21.67
N TYR A 8 2.73 -4.72 21.02
CA TYR A 8 2.66 -5.13 19.63
C TYR A 8 3.29 -4.11 18.67
N ILE A 9 2.96 -2.82 18.84
CA ILE A 9 3.56 -1.73 18.04
C ILE A 9 5.08 -1.73 18.23
N ALA A 10 5.56 -1.84 19.46
CA ALA A 10 7.00 -1.86 19.75
C ALA A 10 7.70 -3.06 19.09
N LEU A 11 7.08 -4.24 19.10
CA LEU A 11 7.60 -5.44 18.43
C LEU A 11 7.72 -5.22 16.92
N VAL A 12 6.66 -4.73 16.28
CA VAL A 12 6.66 -4.48 14.82
C VAL A 12 7.69 -3.42 14.45
N ILE A 13 7.76 -2.32 15.22
CA ILE A 13 8.78 -1.27 15.02
C ILE A 13 10.18 -1.85 15.19
N GLY A 14 10.42 -2.66 16.23
CA GLY A 14 11.72 -3.31 16.45
C GLY A 14 12.11 -4.23 15.29
N ALA A 15 11.20 -5.06 14.80
CA ALA A 15 11.43 -5.93 13.65
C ALA A 15 11.71 -5.14 12.36
N GLY A 16 10.91 -4.11 12.08
CA GLY A 16 11.13 -3.25 10.92
C GLY A 16 12.47 -2.51 11.00
N THR A 17 12.82 -1.98 12.17
CA THR A 17 14.10 -1.29 12.41
C THR A 17 15.27 -2.23 12.20
N LEU A 18 15.20 -3.45 12.74
CA LEU A 18 16.23 -4.47 12.54
C LEU A 18 16.42 -4.78 11.05
N LEU A 19 15.33 -4.97 10.31
CA LEU A 19 15.40 -5.21 8.87
C LEU A 19 15.97 -4.01 8.09
N SER A 20 15.64 -2.79 8.49
CA SER A 20 16.24 -1.58 7.91
C SER A 20 17.74 -1.49 8.19
N LEU A 21 18.20 -1.88 9.38
CA LEU A 21 19.63 -1.93 9.72
C LEU A 21 20.36 -3.01 8.90
N LEU A 22 19.76 -4.19 8.73
CA LEU A 22 20.30 -5.25 7.87
C LEU A 22 20.36 -4.80 6.39
N ALA A 23 19.35 -4.08 5.92
CA ALA A 23 19.34 -3.46 4.60
C ALA A 23 20.46 -2.43 4.44
N ALA A 24 20.71 -1.61 5.46
CA ALA A 24 21.80 -0.63 5.45
C ALA A 24 23.18 -1.31 5.40
N GLY A 25 23.38 -2.40 6.15
CA GLY A 25 24.63 -3.17 6.14
C GLY A 25 24.88 -3.93 4.83
N SER A 26 23.84 -4.19 4.04
CA SER A 26 23.91 -4.86 2.73
C SER A 26 23.72 -3.88 1.56
N TRP A 27 23.93 -2.58 1.80
CA TRP A 27 23.77 -1.57 0.77
C TRP A 27 24.79 -1.76 -0.36
N SER A 28 24.30 -1.74 -1.59
CA SER A 28 25.12 -1.75 -2.80
C SER A 28 24.59 -0.73 -3.80
N SER A 29 25.50 -0.01 -4.46
CA SER A 29 25.16 1.07 -5.39
C SER A 29 24.94 0.56 -6.83
N VAL A 30 24.54 -0.70 -6.98
CA VAL A 30 24.25 -1.29 -8.29
C VAL A 30 22.86 -0.84 -8.75
N ASN A 31 22.71 -0.51 -10.03
CA ASN A 31 21.42 -0.16 -10.65
C ASN A 31 20.67 1.02 -9.98
N LEU A 32 21.40 2.11 -9.64
CA LEU A 32 20.82 3.33 -9.03
C LEU A 32 19.72 3.99 -9.88
N ARG A 33 19.80 3.88 -11.22
CA ARG A 33 18.79 4.48 -12.12
C ARG A 33 17.41 3.81 -11.95
N PRO A 34 17.26 2.47 -12.12
CA PRO A 34 16.02 1.78 -11.75
C PRO A 34 15.57 2.10 -10.32
N PHE A 35 16.49 2.05 -9.35
CA PHE A 35 16.16 2.36 -7.95
C PHE A 35 15.52 3.74 -7.79
N ALA A 36 16.10 4.80 -8.36
CA ALA A 36 15.56 6.15 -8.27
C ALA A 36 14.17 6.26 -8.93
N ILE A 37 13.95 5.56 -10.05
CA ILE A 37 12.65 5.50 -10.72
C ILE A 37 11.62 4.82 -9.83
N TYR A 38 11.90 3.62 -9.32
CA TYR A 38 10.97 2.91 -8.43
C TYR A 38 10.70 3.69 -7.14
N LEU A 39 11.70 4.37 -6.58
CA LEU A 39 11.54 5.24 -5.42
C LEU A 39 10.59 6.40 -5.71
N GLY A 40 10.79 7.10 -6.83
CA GLY A 40 9.90 8.18 -7.26
C GLY A 40 8.48 7.68 -7.51
N LEU A 41 8.33 6.60 -8.27
CA LEU A 41 7.02 6.00 -8.58
C LEU A 41 6.28 5.55 -7.31
N ALA A 42 6.96 4.86 -6.39
CA ALA A 42 6.36 4.44 -5.13
C ALA A 42 6.00 5.63 -4.24
N ALA A 43 6.81 6.69 -4.22
CA ALA A 43 6.50 7.93 -3.50
C ALA A 43 5.27 8.64 -4.09
N LEU A 44 5.22 8.84 -5.41
CA LEU A 44 4.07 9.41 -6.09
C LEU A 44 2.81 8.58 -5.83
N ALA A 45 2.88 7.26 -6.00
CA ALA A 45 1.78 6.34 -5.73
C ALA A 45 1.35 6.35 -4.25
N SER A 46 2.27 6.62 -3.32
CA SER A 46 1.97 6.75 -1.89
C SER A 46 1.19 8.03 -1.58
N ALA A 47 1.38 9.09 -2.37
CA ALA A 47 0.62 10.34 -2.25
C ALA A 47 -0.81 10.21 -2.79
N LEU A 48 -1.05 9.29 -3.74
CA LEU A 48 -2.35 9.06 -4.40
C LEU A 48 -3.30 8.20 -3.54
N LYS A 49 -3.62 8.66 -2.33
CA LYS A 49 -4.59 7.96 -1.47
C LYS A 49 -6.01 8.13 -1.99
N VAL A 50 -6.65 7.00 -2.29
CA VAL A 50 -8.07 6.97 -2.64
C VAL A 50 -8.87 6.44 -1.46
N ARG A 51 -10.00 7.07 -1.18
CA ARG A 51 -11.04 6.51 -0.32
C ARG A 51 -11.98 5.69 -1.19
N ILE A 52 -12.05 4.39 -0.99
CA ILE A 52 -12.98 3.55 -1.76
C ILE A 52 -14.36 3.67 -1.11
N PRO A 53 -15.45 3.92 -1.87
CA PRO A 53 -16.81 3.88 -1.34
C PRO A 53 -17.06 2.56 -0.60
N GLY A 54 -17.45 2.62 0.68
CA GLY A 54 -17.64 1.44 1.53
C GLY A 54 -16.48 1.10 2.47
N MET A 55 -15.34 1.82 2.41
CA MET A 55 -14.25 1.73 3.37
C MET A 55 -14.14 2.96 4.28
N GLU A 56 -13.99 2.74 5.59
CA GLU A 56 -13.68 3.81 6.54
C GLU A 56 -12.24 4.34 6.42
N GLY A 57 -11.39 3.71 5.59
CA GLY A 57 -9.99 4.07 5.37
C GLY A 57 -9.63 4.41 3.92
N THR A 58 -8.38 4.83 3.74
CA THR A 58 -7.77 5.15 2.45
C THR A 58 -6.72 4.10 2.08
N ILE A 59 -6.63 3.72 0.80
CA ILE A 59 -5.61 2.80 0.28
C ILE A 59 -4.75 3.52 -0.77
N SER A 60 -3.46 3.22 -0.80
CA SER A 60 -2.50 3.74 -1.79
C SER A 60 -1.98 2.63 -2.73
N PRO A 61 -1.80 2.91 -4.03
CA PRO A 61 -1.28 1.94 -5.02
C PRO A 61 0.23 1.68 -4.93
N ASN A 62 0.93 2.20 -3.92
CA ASN A 62 2.38 2.06 -3.77
C ASN A 62 2.88 0.60 -3.77
N PHE A 63 2.07 -0.34 -3.29
CA PHE A 63 2.42 -1.75 -3.25
C PHE A 63 2.74 -2.33 -4.63
N VAL A 64 2.09 -1.87 -5.70
CA VAL A 64 2.35 -2.36 -7.08
C VAL A 64 3.81 -2.11 -7.47
N PHE A 65 4.32 -0.92 -7.14
CA PHE A 65 5.71 -0.55 -7.40
C PHE A 65 6.68 -1.24 -6.45
N LEU A 66 6.28 -1.53 -5.21
CA LEU A 66 7.06 -2.36 -4.29
C LEU A 66 7.19 -3.80 -4.80
N LEU A 67 6.12 -4.41 -5.32
CA LEU A 67 6.17 -5.76 -5.89
C LEU A 67 7.08 -5.84 -7.11
N LEU A 68 7.01 -4.88 -8.02
CA LEU A 68 7.95 -4.80 -9.14
C LEU A 68 9.39 -4.53 -8.67
N GLY A 69 9.57 -3.74 -7.61
CA GLY A 69 10.85 -3.52 -6.96
C GLY A 69 11.46 -4.81 -6.41
N ILE A 70 10.65 -5.70 -5.81
CA ILE A 70 11.10 -7.02 -5.31
C ILE A 70 11.70 -7.88 -6.42
N VAL A 71 11.17 -7.76 -7.64
CA VAL A 71 11.69 -8.51 -8.81
C VAL A 71 12.94 -7.85 -9.39
N ALA A 72 12.96 -6.51 -9.47
CA ALA A 72 13.96 -5.78 -10.23
C ALA A 72 15.16 -5.28 -9.42
N LEU A 73 15.03 -5.18 -8.08
CA LEU A 73 15.98 -4.49 -7.21
C LEU A 73 16.50 -5.41 -6.10
N GLN A 74 17.59 -4.98 -5.47
CA GLN A 74 18.13 -5.65 -4.29
C GLN A 74 17.28 -5.37 -3.05
N PHE A 75 17.33 -6.28 -2.07
CA PHE A 75 16.61 -6.16 -0.81
C PHE A 75 16.81 -4.80 -0.13
N SER A 76 18.04 -4.30 -0.08
CA SER A 76 18.36 -3.02 0.57
C SER A 76 17.65 -1.83 -0.09
N GLN A 77 17.56 -1.83 -1.41
CA GLN A 77 16.84 -0.83 -2.19
C GLN A 77 15.32 -0.93 -1.97
N VAL A 78 14.75 -2.14 -1.96
CA VAL A 78 13.33 -2.36 -1.66
C VAL A 78 12.97 -1.90 -0.25
N ALA A 79 13.85 -2.10 0.73
CA ALA A 79 13.66 -1.63 2.10
C ALA A 79 13.64 -0.10 2.19
N VAL A 80 14.51 0.59 1.44
CA VAL A 80 14.49 2.07 1.37
C VAL A 80 13.22 2.57 0.68
N ILE A 81 12.79 1.92 -0.41
CA ILE A 81 11.55 2.30 -1.10
C ILE A 81 10.33 2.11 -0.19
N SER A 82 10.25 1.00 0.55
CA SER A 82 9.13 0.75 1.47
C SER A 82 9.10 1.74 2.63
N LEU A 83 10.27 2.13 3.16
CA LEU A 83 10.37 3.18 4.17
C LEU A 83 9.91 4.54 3.62
N ALA A 84 10.41 4.95 2.45
CA ALA A 84 10.04 6.21 1.81
C ALA A 84 8.55 6.25 1.46
N ALA A 85 8.02 5.16 0.91
CA ALA A 85 6.60 5.01 0.61
C ALA A 85 5.73 5.19 1.86
N ALA A 86 6.10 4.56 2.99
CA ALA A 86 5.37 4.74 4.25
C ALA A 86 5.42 6.17 4.77
N LEU A 87 6.56 6.84 4.66
CA LEU A 87 6.71 8.23 5.10
C LEU A 87 5.84 9.16 4.25
N VAL A 88 5.89 9.04 2.92
CA VAL A 88 5.05 9.85 2.02
C VAL A 88 3.58 9.54 2.26
N GLN A 89 3.21 8.26 2.36
CA GLN A 89 1.85 7.84 2.66
C GLN A 89 1.36 8.43 3.99
N SER A 90 2.20 8.45 5.02
CA SER A 90 1.79 8.93 6.35
C SER A 90 1.75 10.46 6.45
N LEU A 91 2.74 11.14 5.88
CA LEU A 91 2.93 12.59 6.03
C LEU A 91 2.14 13.41 5.01
N TRP A 92 2.10 12.98 3.75
CA TRP A 92 1.51 13.77 2.66
C TRP A 92 -0.01 13.65 2.60
N ALA A 93 -0.51 12.45 2.86
CA ALA A 93 -1.91 12.11 2.59
C ALA A 93 -2.72 11.90 3.88
N SER A 94 -2.40 12.65 4.95
CA SER A 94 -3.17 12.64 6.20
C SER A 94 -3.75 14.02 6.47
N ALA A 95 -5.08 14.14 6.42
CA ALA A 95 -5.80 15.40 6.69
C ALA A 95 -5.61 15.91 8.14
N LYS A 96 -5.15 15.06 9.06
CA LYS A 96 -4.74 15.40 10.42
C LYS A 96 -3.28 15.01 10.64
N ARG A 97 -2.53 15.80 11.41
CA ARG A 97 -1.12 15.51 11.74
C ARG A 97 -0.99 14.08 12.31
N PRO A 98 -0.31 13.16 11.61
CA PRO A 98 -0.18 11.79 12.06
C PRO A 98 0.67 11.75 13.34
N ARG A 99 0.32 10.85 14.27
CA ARG A 99 1.16 10.62 15.45
C ARG A 99 2.44 9.93 15.00
N LEU A 100 3.61 10.35 15.52
CA LEU A 100 4.91 9.74 15.20
C LEU A 100 4.88 8.21 15.31
N LEU A 101 4.16 7.69 16.31
CA LEU A 101 4.00 6.26 16.52
C LEU A 101 3.28 5.55 15.35
N GLN A 102 2.29 6.18 14.73
CA GLN A 102 1.58 5.62 13.56
C GLN A 102 2.47 5.65 12.32
N VAL A 103 3.26 6.71 12.14
CA VAL A 103 4.24 6.81 11.04
C VAL A 103 5.28 5.71 11.18
N ALA A 104 5.88 5.56 12.36
CA ALA A 104 6.89 4.54 12.64
C ALA A 104 6.32 3.13 12.46
N PHE A 105 5.12 2.86 12.96
CA PHE A 105 4.44 1.58 12.76
C PHE A 105 4.18 1.29 11.28
N SER A 106 3.65 2.26 10.52
CA SER A 106 3.40 2.09 9.09
C SER A 106 4.68 1.81 8.32
N ALA A 107 5.77 2.50 8.66
CA ALA A 107 7.07 2.30 8.03
C ALA A 107 7.62 0.90 8.33
N ALA A 108 7.59 0.50 9.59
CA ALA A 108 8.01 -0.83 10.00
C ALA A 108 7.16 -1.94 9.38
N ALA A 109 5.85 -1.76 9.29
CA ALA A 109 4.94 -2.72 8.67
C ALA A 109 5.20 -2.88 7.16
N LEU A 110 5.46 -1.80 6.42
CA LEU A 110 5.82 -1.88 5.00
C LEU A 110 7.17 -2.55 4.78
N VAL A 111 8.19 -2.21 5.59
CA VAL A 111 9.50 -2.84 5.53
C VAL A 111 9.40 -4.34 5.85
N LEU A 112 8.70 -4.71 6.93
CA LEU A 112 8.55 -6.10 7.34
C LEU A 112 7.78 -6.93 6.29
N SER A 113 6.67 -6.40 5.78
CA SER A 113 5.87 -7.06 4.73
C SER A 113 6.66 -7.26 3.44
N SER A 114 7.38 -6.22 2.98
CA SER A 114 8.19 -6.29 1.76
C SER A 114 9.41 -7.19 1.93
N ALA A 115 10.05 -7.19 3.10
CA ALA A 115 11.18 -8.07 3.39
C ALA A 115 10.78 -9.55 3.37
N LEU A 116 9.66 -9.89 4.01
CA LEU A 116 9.13 -11.26 4.00
C LEU A 116 8.74 -11.67 2.59
N ALA A 117 8.01 -10.82 1.87
CA ALA A 117 7.65 -11.07 0.47
C ALA A 117 8.89 -11.32 -0.40
N ASN A 118 9.92 -10.48 -0.29
CA ASN A 118 11.17 -10.64 -1.01
C ASN A 118 11.86 -11.97 -0.66
N LYS A 119 12.07 -12.24 0.64
CA LYS A 119 12.79 -13.44 1.08
C LYS A 119 12.08 -14.72 0.65
N PHE A 120 10.78 -14.82 0.89
CA PHE A 120 10.03 -16.03 0.59
C PHE A 120 9.78 -16.22 -0.91
N ALA A 121 9.51 -15.17 -1.68
CA ALA A 121 9.35 -15.29 -3.13
C ALA A 121 10.65 -15.81 -3.77
N HIS A 122 11.79 -15.23 -3.41
CA HIS A 122 13.10 -15.68 -3.92
C HIS A 122 13.50 -17.06 -3.39
N LEU A 123 13.12 -17.43 -2.16
CA LEU A 123 13.36 -18.78 -1.63
C LEU A 123 12.59 -19.86 -2.41
N VAL A 124 11.31 -19.61 -2.69
CA VAL A 124 10.45 -20.53 -3.46
C VAL A 124 10.94 -20.63 -4.90
N LEU A 125 11.36 -19.52 -5.50
CA LEU A 125 11.96 -19.51 -6.83
C LEU A 125 13.31 -20.21 -6.87
N ALA A 126 14.16 -20.07 -5.86
CA ALA A 126 15.43 -20.80 -5.81
C ALA A 126 15.22 -22.32 -5.68
N GLY A 127 14.13 -22.75 -5.04
CA GLY A 127 13.74 -24.17 -4.92
C GLY A 127 12.99 -24.72 -6.12
N SER A 128 12.56 -23.88 -7.07
CA SER A 128 11.91 -24.30 -8.31
C SER A 128 12.83 -23.98 -9.49
N SER A 129 12.93 -24.83 -10.51
CA SER A 129 13.78 -24.55 -11.68
C SER A 129 13.23 -23.44 -12.59
N THR A 130 12.43 -22.51 -12.04
CA THR A 130 11.66 -21.50 -12.74
C THR A 130 12.20 -20.11 -12.43
N ASP A 131 12.75 -19.43 -13.42
CA ASP A 131 13.19 -18.03 -13.30
C ASP A 131 12.18 -17.10 -13.99
N SER A 132 10.98 -16.99 -13.40
CA SER A 132 9.88 -16.19 -13.96
C SER A 132 9.54 -14.99 -13.08
N ALA A 133 9.70 -13.79 -13.65
CA ALA A 133 9.32 -12.53 -13.03
C ALA A 133 7.83 -12.49 -12.63
N VAL A 134 6.95 -13.07 -13.45
CA VAL A 134 5.50 -13.14 -13.18
C VAL A 134 5.22 -13.97 -11.93
N VAL A 135 5.86 -15.13 -11.82
CA VAL A 135 5.72 -16.00 -10.64
C VAL A 135 6.26 -15.29 -9.40
N CYS A 136 7.38 -14.58 -9.52
CA CYS A 136 7.94 -13.77 -8.44
C CYS A 136 6.95 -12.72 -7.94
N VAL A 137 6.33 -11.94 -8.83
CA VAL A 137 5.33 -10.92 -8.47
C VAL A 137 4.13 -11.55 -7.77
N ILE A 138 3.61 -12.66 -8.29
CA ILE A 138 2.44 -13.34 -7.72
C ILE A 138 2.77 -13.86 -6.32
N LEU A 139 3.92 -14.50 -6.13
CA LEU A 139 4.36 -14.98 -4.81
C LEU A 139 4.59 -13.83 -3.84
N ALA A 140 5.32 -12.79 -4.26
CA ALA A 140 5.57 -11.61 -3.45
C ALA A 140 4.26 -10.93 -3.04
N GLY A 141 3.31 -10.76 -3.96
CA GLY A 141 1.99 -10.21 -3.71
C GLY A 141 1.17 -11.03 -2.73
N SER A 142 1.18 -12.36 -2.89
CA SER A 142 0.46 -13.32 -2.05
C SER A 142 0.98 -13.34 -0.61
N ILE A 143 2.23 -12.93 -0.38
CA ILE A 143 2.84 -12.84 0.95
C ILE A 143 2.69 -11.43 1.52
N TYR A 144 2.98 -10.42 0.71
CA TYR A 144 2.91 -9.02 1.12
C TYR A 144 1.51 -8.63 1.59
N PHE A 145 0.48 -8.96 0.81
CA PHE A 145 -0.90 -8.58 1.11
C PHE A 145 -1.38 -9.07 2.48
N PRO A 146 -1.34 -10.37 2.81
CA PRO A 146 -1.84 -10.86 4.09
C PRO A 146 -0.96 -10.42 5.26
N VAL A 147 0.37 -10.34 5.09
CA VAL A 147 1.25 -9.85 6.16
C VAL A 147 0.94 -8.39 6.48
N ASN A 148 0.91 -7.51 5.47
CA ASN A 148 0.63 -6.10 5.69
C ASN A 148 -0.78 -5.87 6.26
N SER A 149 -1.78 -6.54 5.70
CA SER A 149 -3.18 -6.44 6.17
C SER A 149 -3.35 -7.01 7.57
N GLY A 150 -2.66 -8.10 7.89
CA GLY A 150 -2.62 -8.69 9.23
C GLY A 150 -2.00 -7.73 10.24
N LEU A 151 -0.85 -7.12 9.92
CA LEU A 151 -0.20 -6.16 10.80
C LEU A 151 -1.11 -4.97 11.11
N VAL A 152 -1.71 -4.37 10.08
CA VAL A 152 -2.60 -3.20 10.21
C VAL A 152 -3.89 -3.55 10.95
N SER A 153 -4.55 -4.67 10.61
CA SER A 153 -5.79 -5.08 11.27
C SER A 153 -5.57 -5.46 12.74
N MET A 154 -4.42 -6.05 13.07
CA MET A 154 -4.08 -6.42 14.44
C MET A 154 -3.85 -5.18 15.32
N VAL A 155 -3.12 -4.17 14.82
CA VAL A 155 -2.95 -2.93 15.60
C VAL A 155 -4.27 -2.18 15.79
N ILE A 156 -5.15 -2.17 14.79
CA ILE A 156 -6.47 -1.53 14.88
C ILE A 156 -7.34 -2.27 15.90
N GLY A 157 -7.43 -3.59 15.80
CA GLY A 157 -8.22 -4.40 16.73
C GLY A 157 -7.74 -4.28 18.17
N LEU A 158 -6.42 -4.29 18.40
CA LEU A 158 -5.84 -4.06 19.72
C LEU A 158 -6.05 -2.62 20.21
N ALA A 159 -5.98 -1.61 19.34
CA ALA A 159 -6.13 -0.21 19.73
C ALA A 159 -7.59 0.17 20.05
N GLU A 160 -8.54 -0.40 19.32
CA GLU A 160 -9.98 -0.15 19.45
C GLU A 160 -10.71 -1.14 20.36
N GLY A 161 -10.05 -2.23 20.78
CA GLY A 161 -10.67 -3.29 21.60
C GLY A 161 -11.72 -4.11 20.84
N ARG A 162 -11.66 -4.13 19.50
CA ARG A 162 -12.58 -4.89 18.65
C ARG A 162 -12.05 -6.31 18.38
N PRO A 163 -12.93 -7.30 18.16
CA PRO A 163 -12.50 -8.65 17.83
C PRO A 163 -11.73 -8.66 16.49
N LEU A 164 -10.52 -9.22 16.52
CA LEU A 164 -9.57 -9.23 15.39
C LEU A 164 -10.19 -9.79 14.11
N LYS A 165 -11.01 -10.84 14.22
CA LYS A 165 -11.67 -11.48 13.07
C LYS A 165 -12.56 -10.50 12.31
N GLN A 166 -13.31 -9.65 13.02
CA GLN A 166 -14.19 -8.67 12.38
C GLN A 166 -13.41 -7.55 11.70
N VAL A 167 -12.37 -7.04 12.36
CA VAL A 167 -11.50 -6.01 11.77
C VAL A 167 -10.79 -6.56 10.53
N CYS A 168 -10.26 -7.79 10.62
CA CYS A 168 -9.59 -8.46 9.52
C CYS A 168 -10.54 -8.69 8.33
N LEU A 169 -11.71 -9.28 8.53
CA LEU A 169 -12.70 -9.48 7.46
C LEU A 169 -13.10 -8.17 6.77
N ARG A 170 -13.32 -7.11 7.56
CA ARG A 170 -13.69 -5.79 7.03
C ARG A 170 -12.56 -5.16 6.22
N CYS A 171 -11.30 -5.32 6.65
CA CYS A 171 -10.13 -4.88 5.89
C CYS A 171 -9.94 -5.71 4.61
N TYR A 172 -10.08 -7.04 4.71
CA TYR A 172 -9.87 -7.95 3.59
C TYR A 172 -10.93 -7.80 2.49
N GLN A 173 -12.20 -7.59 2.83
CA GLN A 173 -13.30 -7.54 1.87
C GLN A 173 -13.04 -6.57 0.70
N TRP A 174 -12.45 -5.41 0.98
CA TRP A 174 -12.18 -4.38 -0.02
C TRP A 174 -10.71 -4.32 -0.44
N ALA A 175 -9.78 -4.66 0.45
CA ALA A 175 -8.36 -4.69 0.10
C ALA A 175 -8.06 -5.85 -0.87
N PHE A 176 -8.71 -7.00 -0.73
CA PHE A 176 -8.49 -8.17 -1.57
C PHE A 176 -8.66 -7.91 -3.08
N PRO A 177 -9.82 -7.44 -3.59
CA PRO A 177 -9.99 -7.21 -5.03
C PRO A 177 -9.01 -6.15 -5.56
N TYR A 178 -8.71 -5.14 -4.75
CA TYR A 178 -7.74 -4.10 -5.09
C TYR A 178 -6.31 -4.64 -5.22
N PHE A 179 -5.88 -5.45 -4.25
CA PHE A 179 -4.56 -6.09 -4.27
C PHE A 179 -4.44 -7.10 -5.41
N MET A 180 -5.47 -7.91 -5.65
CA MET A 180 -5.50 -8.83 -6.80
C MET A 180 -5.35 -8.09 -8.13
N GLY A 181 -6.10 -6.98 -8.32
CA GLY A 181 -5.97 -6.16 -9.51
C GLY A 181 -4.53 -5.66 -9.68
N GLY A 182 -3.94 -5.08 -8.64
CA GLY A 182 -2.55 -4.60 -8.70
C GLY A 182 -1.51 -5.69 -8.93
N ILE A 183 -1.68 -6.88 -8.34
CA ILE A 183 -0.82 -8.05 -8.57
C ILE A 183 -0.94 -8.52 -10.01
N ALA A 184 -2.16 -8.58 -10.56
CA ALA A 184 -2.38 -8.99 -11.95
C ALA A 184 -1.74 -7.99 -12.93
N PHE A 185 -1.91 -6.68 -12.72
CA PHE A 185 -1.26 -5.66 -13.53
C PHE A 185 0.26 -5.68 -13.42
N ALA A 186 0.81 -5.80 -12.21
CA ALA A 186 2.25 -5.98 -12.00
C ALA A 186 2.76 -7.26 -12.67
N GLY A 187 2.00 -8.34 -12.59
CA GLY A 187 2.28 -9.62 -13.24
C GLY A 187 2.38 -9.46 -14.76
N LEU A 188 1.37 -8.86 -15.40
CA LEU A 188 1.37 -8.60 -16.84
C LEU A 188 2.58 -7.77 -17.27
N VAL A 189 2.89 -6.70 -16.56
CA VAL A 189 4.07 -5.87 -16.84
C VAL A 189 5.36 -6.66 -16.64
N SER A 190 5.43 -7.48 -15.59
CA SER A 190 6.61 -8.30 -15.30
C SER A 190 6.85 -9.40 -16.35
N GLY A 191 5.79 -9.87 -17.00
CA GLY A 191 5.88 -10.83 -18.10
C GLY A 191 6.20 -10.17 -19.44
N ALA A 192 5.80 -8.91 -19.64
CA ALA A 192 6.03 -8.17 -20.88
C ALA A 192 7.44 -7.59 -21.01
N TYR A 193 8.15 -7.39 -19.89
CA TYR A 193 9.48 -6.78 -19.86
C TYR A 193 10.50 -7.68 -19.17
N ALA A 194 11.70 -7.80 -19.75
CA ALA A 194 12.82 -8.47 -19.08
C ALA A 194 13.20 -7.75 -17.77
N PRO A 195 13.75 -8.46 -16.76
CA PRO A 195 14.10 -7.88 -15.45
C PRO A 195 14.92 -6.57 -15.53
N SER A 196 15.88 -6.50 -16.46
CA SER A 196 16.72 -5.31 -16.69
C SER A 196 15.97 -4.09 -17.24
N MET A 197 14.80 -4.30 -17.86
CA MET A 197 13.96 -3.27 -18.47
C MET A 197 12.64 -3.05 -17.71
N LEU A 198 12.38 -3.76 -16.61
CA LEU A 198 11.15 -3.65 -15.82
C LEU A 198 10.84 -2.23 -15.36
N TRP A 199 11.85 -1.39 -15.15
CA TRP A 199 11.67 0.01 -14.79
C TRP A 199 10.92 0.81 -15.86
N LYS A 200 11.04 0.44 -17.15
CA LYS A 200 10.24 1.02 -18.25
C LYS A 200 8.77 0.62 -18.12
N GLY A 201 8.51 -0.66 -17.83
CA GLY A 201 7.16 -1.16 -17.57
C GLY A 201 6.51 -0.48 -16.36
N ALA A 202 7.28 -0.22 -15.30
CA ALA A 202 6.81 0.50 -14.13
C ALA A 202 6.38 1.95 -14.46
N LEU A 203 7.08 2.64 -15.37
CA LEU A 203 6.66 3.96 -15.85
C LEU A 203 5.30 3.94 -16.55
N VAL A 204 4.99 2.86 -17.29
CA VAL A 204 3.69 2.68 -17.96
C VAL A 204 2.55 2.47 -16.96
N LEU A 205 2.83 1.89 -15.80
CA LEU A 205 1.82 1.72 -14.74
C LEU A 205 1.44 3.05 -14.07
N LEU A 206 2.32 4.05 -14.10
CA LEU A 206 2.04 5.32 -13.44
C LEU A 206 0.78 6.03 -14.02
N PRO A 207 0.66 6.26 -15.34
CA PRO A 207 -0.57 6.79 -15.93
C PRO A 207 -1.81 5.98 -15.56
N ALA A 208 -1.73 4.64 -15.58
CA ALA A 208 -2.84 3.78 -15.21
C ALA A 208 -3.26 3.99 -13.74
N THR A 209 -2.30 4.09 -12.81
CA THR A 209 -2.59 4.38 -11.40
C THR A 209 -3.17 5.78 -11.20
N VAL A 210 -2.71 6.78 -11.94
CA VAL A 210 -3.24 8.15 -11.90
C VAL A 210 -4.66 8.20 -12.45
N LEU A 211 -4.93 7.55 -13.58
CA LEU A 211 -6.27 7.49 -14.17
C LEU A 211 -7.26 6.78 -13.24
N ALA A 212 -6.86 5.65 -12.63
CA ALA A 212 -7.67 4.97 -11.63
C ALA A 212 -7.95 5.90 -10.43
N TYR A 213 -6.94 6.60 -9.93
CA TYR A 213 -7.10 7.60 -8.88
C TYR A 213 -8.11 8.68 -9.26
N LEU A 214 -7.98 9.29 -10.44
CA LEU A 214 -8.88 10.33 -10.93
C LEU A 214 -10.31 9.82 -11.12
N TYR A 215 -10.47 8.61 -11.63
CA TYR A 215 -11.77 7.96 -11.78
C TYR A 215 -12.48 7.83 -10.43
N PHE A 216 -11.81 7.26 -9.42
CA PHE A 216 -12.40 7.11 -8.09
C PHE A 216 -12.61 8.46 -7.38
N ALA A 217 -11.70 9.42 -7.54
CA ALA A 217 -11.87 10.76 -6.99
C ALA A 217 -13.12 11.45 -7.55
N ASN A 218 -13.34 11.35 -8.86
CA ASN A 218 -14.54 11.88 -9.51
C ASN A 218 -15.81 11.12 -9.09
N LEU A 219 -15.74 9.80 -8.95
CA LEU A 219 -16.86 8.99 -8.47
C LEU A 219 -17.27 9.38 -7.06
N ASN A 220 -16.29 9.56 -6.17
CA ASN A 220 -16.54 10.02 -4.80
C ASN A 220 -17.16 11.43 -4.78
N ALA A 221 -16.69 12.33 -5.63
CA ALA A 221 -17.28 13.67 -5.77
C ALA A 221 -18.74 13.59 -6.22
N ARG A 222 -19.05 12.77 -7.23
CA ARG A 222 -20.44 12.56 -7.72
C ARG A 222 -21.35 11.95 -6.65
N VAL A 223 -20.88 10.95 -5.93
CA VAL A 223 -21.65 10.34 -4.82
C VAL A 223 -21.89 11.35 -3.71
N ALA A 224 -20.89 12.18 -3.37
CA ALA A 224 -21.05 13.24 -2.38
C ALA A 224 -22.07 14.31 -2.82
N SER A 225 -22.05 14.70 -4.10
CA SER A 225 -23.02 15.63 -4.67
C SER A 225 -24.43 15.05 -4.74
N ALA A 226 -24.60 13.76 -5.04
CA ALA A 226 -25.90 13.08 -5.06
C ALA A 226 -26.46 12.79 -3.65
N ALA A 227 -25.59 12.66 -2.65
CA ALA A 227 -25.98 12.42 -1.25
C ALA A 227 -26.35 13.71 -0.49
N MET A 228 -26.12 14.89 -1.06
CA MET A 228 -26.74 16.13 -0.57
C MET A 228 -28.15 16.21 -1.15
N PRO A 229 -29.21 15.94 -0.38
CA PRO A 229 -30.57 16.06 -0.90
C PRO A 229 -30.86 17.55 -1.12
N VAL A 230 -31.69 17.77 -2.13
CA VAL A 230 -32.56 18.92 -2.36
C VAL A 230 -33.29 19.31 -1.06
N SER A 231 -32.62 19.95 -0.11
CA SER A 231 -33.21 20.42 1.15
C SER A 231 -33.36 21.93 1.21
N VAL A 232 -32.89 22.65 0.17
CA VAL A 232 -33.00 24.11 0.12
C VAL A 232 -34.21 24.56 -0.69
N SER A 233 -34.72 23.77 -1.65
CA SER A 233 -35.87 24.18 -2.48
C SER A 233 -37.23 23.74 -1.94
N GLN A 234 -37.32 22.78 -1.01
CA GLN A 234 -38.61 22.43 -0.40
C GLN A 234 -38.95 23.30 0.82
N GLU A 235 -37.96 23.78 1.59
CA GLU A 235 -38.26 24.71 2.71
C GLU A 235 -38.73 26.09 2.22
N GLU A 236 -38.29 26.56 1.05
CA GLU A 236 -38.80 27.82 0.46
C GLU A 236 -40.22 27.67 -0.12
N GLU A 237 -40.53 26.55 -0.77
CA GLU A 237 -41.88 26.29 -1.34
C GLU A 237 -42.94 26.04 -0.25
N TYR A 238 -42.58 25.48 0.91
CA TYR A 238 -43.48 25.37 2.05
C TYR A 238 -43.62 26.67 2.88
N ALA A 239 -42.66 27.60 2.76
CA ALA A 239 -42.73 28.90 3.43
C ALA A 239 -43.62 29.90 2.66
N GLU A 240 -43.61 29.89 1.31
CA GLU A 240 -44.48 30.76 0.49
C GLU A 240 -45.95 30.36 0.50
N VAL A 241 -46.29 29.07 0.68
CA VAL A 241 -47.69 28.61 0.74
C VAL A 241 -48.36 28.94 2.10
N ARG A 242 -47.58 29.43 3.08
CA ARG A 242 -48.06 29.72 4.45
C ARG A 242 -48.09 31.21 4.80
N SER A 243 -47.68 32.10 3.89
CA SER A 243 -47.75 33.56 4.02
C SER A 243 -48.91 34.14 3.20
#